data_AF-A0A925HPZ5-F1
#
_entry.id   AF-A0A925HPZ5-F1
#
_cell.length_a   1.000
_cell.length_b   1.000
_cell.length_c   1.000
_cell.angle_alpha   90.00
_cell.angle_beta   90.00
_cell.angle_gamma   90.00
#
_symmetry.space_group_name_H-M   'P 1'
#
loop_
_entity.id
_entity.type
_entity.pdbx_description
1 polymer ?
#
loop_
_entity_poly.entity_id
_entity_poly.type
_entity_poly.pdbx_seq_one_letter_code
_entity_poly.pdbx_strand_id
1 'polypeptide(L)'
;MTAPVKATLSDLSRVRDLAHKYVFVYNRNPVRGVKTAFKTACKKAKIADFRFHDLRHCAATNLRRAGVDTTTAMQIIGHKSPLMWKRYNSVAESDLIAAAKRLNTYLSNTVITPEESIEFTSNVSA
;
A
#
# COMPACT_ATOMS: atom_id res chain seq x y z
N MET A 1 -14.14 27.53 15.72
CA MET A 1 -14.07 26.91 14.36
C MET A 1 -14.58 27.92 13.36
N THR A 2 -13.82 28.22 12.32
CA THR A 2 -14.21 29.19 11.29
C THR A 2 -15.27 28.60 10.35
N ALA A 3 -16.20 29.42 9.88
CA ALA A 3 -17.31 29.02 8.99
C ALA A 3 -16.86 28.21 7.74
N PRO A 4 -15.79 28.57 7.01
CA PRO A 4 -15.37 27.83 5.81
C PRO A 4 -14.84 26.42 6.13
N VAL A 5 -14.26 26.21 7.31
CA VAL A 5 -13.77 24.89 7.75
C VAL A 5 -14.95 23.97 8.09
N LYS A 6 -16.05 24.51 8.61
CA LYS A 6 -17.26 23.74 8.92
C LYS A 6 -18.00 23.32 7.64
N ALA A 7 -18.02 24.16 6.62
CA ALA A 7 -18.63 23.86 5.31
C ALA A 7 -17.87 22.75 4.58
N THR A 8 -16.55 22.88 4.44
CA THR A 8 -15.70 21.86 3.79
C THR A 8 -15.72 20.51 4.50
N LEU A 9 -15.76 20.49 5.84
CA LEU A 9 -15.94 19.26 6.62
C LEU A 9 -17.32 18.64 6.46
N SER A 10 -18.37 19.44 6.18
CA SER A 10 -19.73 18.96 5.91
C SER A 10 -19.89 18.42 4.50
N ASP A 11 -19.23 19.02 3.50
CA ASP A 11 -19.24 18.52 2.12
C ASP A 11 -18.48 17.20 1.96
N LEU A 12 -17.38 17.03 2.71
CA LEU A 12 -16.64 15.77 2.79
C LEU A 12 -17.32 14.72 3.69
N SER A 13 -18.44 15.05 4.36
CA SER A 13 -19.06 14.24 5.41
C SER A 13 -20.02 13.14 4.93
N ARG A 14 -19.97 12.68 3.67
CA ARG A 14 -20.94 11.73 3.07
C ARG A 14 -21.25 10.44 3.86
N VAL A 15 -20.53 10.13 4.95
CA VAL A 15 -20.77 8.99 5.86
C VAL A 15 -20.66 9.39 7.36
N ARG A 16 -20.58 10.68 7.71
CA ARG A 16 -20.28 11.12 9.09
C ARG A 16 -21.46 11.81 9.73
N ASP A 17 -22.16 11.10 10.61
CA ASP A 17 -23.06 11.72 11.58
C ASP A 17 -22.21 12.48 12.61
N LEU A 18 -22.14 13.80 12.46
CA LEU A 18 -21.40 14.70 13.35
C LEU A 18 -22.03 14.83 14.75
N ALA A 19 -23.26 14.31 14.95
CA ALA A 19 -23.94 14.34 16.24
C ALA A 19 -23.41 13.29 17.23
N HIS A 20 -22.62 12.31 16.77
CA HIS A 20 -22.09 11.24 17.61
C HIS A 20 -20.57 11.32 17.77
N LYS A 21 -20.12 11.09 19.01
CA LYS A 21 -18.71 11.14 19.41
C LYS A 21 -17.83 10.09 18.69
N TYR A 22 -18.42 9.03 18.14
CA TYR A 22 -17.72 7.87 17.59
C TYR A 22 -17.82 7.82 16.07
N VAL A 23 -16.72 7.44 15.39
CA VAL A 23 -16.64 7.32 13.93
C VAL A 23 -17.34 6.07 13.40
N PHE A 24 -17.23 4.95 14.13
CA PHE A 24 -17.88 3.69 13.77
C PHE A 24 -19.09 3.45 14.67
N VAL A 25 -20.28 3.71 14.12
CA VAL A 25 -21.56 3.49 14.78
C VAL A 25 -22.42 2.50 13.99
N TYR A 26 -23.17 1.67 14.69
CA TYR A 26 -24.20 0.81 14.11
C TYR A 26 -25.49 1.05 14.88
N ASN A 27 -26.57 1.36 14.15
CA ASN A 27 -27.87 1.72 14.74
C ASN A 27 -27.75 2.76 15.87
N ARG A 28 -27.05 3.89 15.59
CA ARG A 28 -26.78 5.00 16.54
C ARG A 28 -26.02 4.63 17.81
N ASN A 29 -25.52 3.40 17.92
CA ASN A 29 -24.70 2.95 19.04
C ASN A 29 -23.25 2.74 18.58
N PRO A 30 -22.26 3.00 19.46
CA PRO A 30 -20.87 2.75 19.13
C PRO A 30 -20.64 1.25 18.90
N VAL A 31 -19.90 0.91 17.85
CA VAL A 31 -19.50 -0.47 17.60
C VAL A 31 -18.53 -0.91 18.70
N ARG A 32 -19.00 -1.77 19.61
CA ARG A 32 -18.19 -2.26 20.75
C ARG A 32 -17.19 -3.35 20.36
N GLY A 33 -17.42 -4.04 19.24
CA GLY A 33 -16.55 -5.13 18.80
C GLY A 33 -16.76 -5.51 17.34
N VAL A 34 -15.65 -5.71 16.64
CA VAL A 34 -15.64 -6.13 15.23
C VAL A 34 -15.40 -7.62 15.04
N LYS A 35 -15.05 -8.36 16.10
CA LYS A 35 -14.65 -9.77 16.03
C LYS A 35 -15.74 -10.67 15.43
N THR A 36 -16.99 -10.51 15.88
CA THR A 36 -18.11 -11.35 15.40
C THR A 36 -18.41 -11.05 13.93
N ALA A 37 -18.55 -9.76 13.58
CA ALA A 37 -18.78 -9.34 12.20
C ALA A 37 -17.67 -9.81 11.26
N PHE A 38 -16.41 -9.70 11.70
CA PHE A 38 -15.24 -10.18 10.96
C PHE A 38 -15.28 -11.70 10.74
N LYS A 39 -15.53 -12.50 11.79
CA LYS A 39 -15.67 -13.96 11.66
C LYS A 39 -16.79 -14.34 10.68
N THR A 40 -17.93 -13.66 10.75
CA THR A 40 -19.04 -13.88 9.80
C THR A 40 -18.63 -13.52 8.37
N ALA A 41 -17.89 -12.43 8.17
CA ALA A 41 -17.37 -12.03 6.87
C ALA A 41 -16.38 -13.07 6.31
N CYS A 42 -15.43 -13.56 7.11
CA CYS A 42 -14.50 -14.62 6.71
C CYS A 42 -15.24 -15.91 6.32
N LYS A 43 -16.26 -16.31 7.10
CA LYS A 43 -17.09 -17.47 6.80
C LYS A 43 -17.83 -17.32 5.46
N LYS A 44 -18.40 -16.14 5.19
CA LYS A 44 -19.07 -15.85 3.91
C LYS A 44 -18.08 -15.85 2.74
N ALA A 45 -16.89 -15.32 2.94
CA ALA A 45 -15.81 -15.31 1.95
C ALA A 45 -15.10 -16.66 1.78
N LYS A 46 -15.46 -17.69 2.56
CA LYS A 46 -14.82 -19.02 2.58
C LYS A 46 -13.31 -18.98 2.87
N ILE A 47 -12.88 -18.05 3.72
CA ILE A 47 -11.47 -17.91 4.13
C ILE A 47 -11.26 -18.62 5.47
N ALA A 48 -10.30 -19.56 5.51
CA ALA A 48 -9.87 -20.26 6.73
C ALA A 48 -8.60 -19.62 7.31
N ASP A 49 -8.40 -19.76 8.63
CA ASP A 49 -7.23 -19.30 9.39
C ASP A 49 -6.80 -17.83 9.16
N PHE A 50 -7.78 -16.94 9.03
CA PHE A 50 -7.53 -15.50 8.80
C PHE A 50 -7.87 -14.68 10.05
N ARG A 51 -6.90 -13.89 10.51
CA ARG A 51 -6.98 -13.03 11.70
C ARG A 51 -7.19 -11.58 11.30
N PHE A 52 -7.68 -10.77 12.24
CA PHE A 52 -7.94 -9.35 11.99
C PHE A 52 -6.66 -8.57 11.64
N HIS A 53 -5.51 -8.96 12.20
CA HIS A 53 -4.22 -8.33 11.88
C HIS A 53 -3.74 -8.62 10.46
N ASP A 54 -4.23 -9.69 9.82
CA ASP A 54 -3.85 -10.05 8.46
C ASP A 54 -4.40 -9.05 7.44
N LEU A 55 -5.49 -8.34 7.75
CA LEU A 55 -5.96 -7.20 6.94
C LEU A 55 -4.88 -6.11 6.81
N ARG A 56 -4.14 -5.86 7.88
CA ARG A 56 -3.03 -4.90 7.89
C ARG A 56 -1.84 -5.43 7.09
N HIS A 57 -1.64 -6.75 7.05
CA HIS A 57 -0.64 -7.39 6.18
C HIS A 57 -1.04 -7.27 4.71
N CYS A 58 -2.30 -7.54 4.36
CA CYS A 58 -2.81 -7.35 3.01
C CYS A 58 -2.66 -5.88 2.55
N ALA A 59 -2.95 -4.92 3.43
CA ALA A 59 -2.76 -3.50 3.13
C ALA A 59 -1.28 -3.16 2.83
N ALA A 60 -0.34 -3.71 3.61
CA ALA A 60 1.10 -3.55 3.38
C ALA A 60 1.53 -4.13 2.03
N THR A 61 1.10 -5.36 1.72
CA THR A 61 1.38 -6.01 0.44
C THR A 61 0.79 -5.23 -0.73
N ASN A 62 -0.43 -4.71 -0.59
CA ASN A 62 -1.08 -3.93 -1.64
C ASN A 62 -0.38 -2.59 -1.89
N LEU A 63 0.04 -1.87 -0.83
CA LEU A 63 0.82 -0.64 -0.96
C LEU A 63 2.15 -0.89 -1.66
N ARG A 64 2.84 -1.98 -1.31
CA ARG A 64 4.08 -2.38 -1.98
C ARG A 64 3.86 -2.68 -3.47
N ARG A 65 2.82 -3.45 -3.79
CA ARG A 65 2.48 -3.80 -5.19
C ARG A 65 2.10 -2.58 -6.02
N ALA A 66 1.43 -1.61 -5.41
CA ALA A 66 1.14 -0.31 -6.01
C ALA A 66 2.40 0.54 -6.28
N GLY A 67 3.58 0.11 -5.82
CA GLY A 67 4.85 0.82 -6.01
C GLY A 67 5.06 1.98 -5.04
N VAL A 68 4.28 2.05 -3.96
CA VAL A 68 4.50 3.04 -2.91
C VAL A 68 5.80 2.73 -2.20
N ASP A 69 6.61 3.76 -1.94
CA ASP A 69 7.85 3.59 -1.21
C ASP A 69 7.59 3.08 0.22
N THR A 70 8.55 2.31 0.73
CA THR A 70 8.43 1.67 2.03
C THR A 70 8.21 2.67 3.17
N THR A 71 8.81 3.85 3.09
CA THR A 71 8.74 4.88 4.15
C THR A 71 7.33 5.45 4.24
N THR A 72 6.75 5.84 3.11
CA THR A 72 5.37 6.33 3.01
C THR A 72 4.37 5.23 3.38
N ALA A 73 4.57 4.00 2.90
CA ALA A 73 3.70 2.88 3.24
C ALA A 73 3.72 2.58 4.76
N MET A 74 4.88 2.67 5.41
CA MET A 74 5.02 2.53 6.86
C MET A 74 4.29 3.64 7.63
N GLN A 75 4.34 4.88 7.15
CA GLN A 75 3.60 6.00 7.77
C GLN A 75 2.09 5.83 7.64
N ILE A 76 1.60 5.44 6.46
CA ILE A 76 0.16 5.19 6.20
C ILE A 76 -0.37 4.10 7.12
N ILE A 77 0.37 3.00 7.24
CA ILE A 77 -0.03 1.89 8.10
C ILE A 77 0.15 2.29 9.57
N GLY A 78 1.16 3.08 9.91
CA GLY A 78 1.49 3.49 11.28
C GLY A 78 2.43 2.50 11.97
N HIS A 79 3.38 1.91 11.24
CA HIS A 79 4.42 1.07 11.84
C HIS A 79 5.53 1.95 12.44
N LYS A 80 5.77 1.79 13.74
CA LYS A 80 6.86 2.49 14.45
C LYS A 80 8.26 1.98 14.11
N SER A 81 8.38 0.77 13.56
CA SER A 81 9.68 0.13 13.30
C SER A 81 9.74 -0.53 11.92
N PRO A 82 10.84 -0.34 11.17
CA PRO A 82 11.11 -1.05 9.91
C PRO A 82 11.19 -2.57 10.08
N LEU A 83 11.52 -3.05 11.29
CA LEU A 83 11.61 -4.48 11.58
C LEU A 83 10.25 -5.18 11.49
N MET A 84 9.15 -4.45 11.78
CA MET A 84 7.80 -4.97 11.56
C MET A 84 7.52 -5.16 10.07
N TRP A 85 8.00 -4.24 9.22
CA TRP A 85 7.79 -4.30 7.77
C TRP A 85 8.50 -5.49 7.12
N LYS A 86 9.71 -5.83 7.56
CA LYS A 86 10.51 -6.95 6.98
C LYS A 86 9.77 -8.29 7.00
N ARG A 87 8.89 -8.54 7.98
CA ARG A 87 8.06 -9.77 8.03
C ARG A 87 7.03 -9.88 6.91
N TYR A 88 6.72 -8.77 6.24
CA TYR A 88 5.70 -8.69 5.18
C TYR A 88 6.30 -8.71 3.78
N ASN A 89 7.63 -8.82 3.70
CA ASN A 89 8.37 -8.75 2.45
C ASN A 89 8.55 -10.13 1.80
N SER A 90 7.48 -10.91 1.69
CA SER A 90 7.47 -12.02 0.73
C SER A 90 7.37 -11.38 -0.66
N VAL A 91 8.53 -11.27 -1.30
CA VAL A 91 8.66 -10.83 -2.69
C VAL A 91 8.26 -12.01 -3.57
N ALA A 92 7.23 -11.84 -4.39
CA ALA A 92 6.88 -12.83 -5.40
C ALA A 92 7.73 -12.61 -6.66
N GLU A 93 7.93 -13.65 -7.47
CA GLU A 93 8.68 -13.55 -8.73
C GLU A 93 8.13 -12.46 -9.67
N SER A 94 6.80 -12.33 -9.73
CA SER A 94 6.12 -11.25 -10.45
C SER A 94 6.54 -9.84 -10.03
N ASP A 95 6.88 -9.64 -8.75
CA ASP A 95 7.34 -8.35 -8.22
C ASP A 95 8.75 -8.03 -8.72
N LEU A 96 9.62 -9.05 -8.82
CA LEU A 96 10.98 -8.91 -9.34
C LEU A 96 10.96 -8.55 -10.83
N ILE A 97 10.11 -9.21 -11.61
CA ILE A 97 9.93 -8.92 -13.04
C ILE A 97 9.41 -7.48 -13.24
N ALA A 98 8.44 -7.06 -12.43
CA ALA A 98 7.92 -5.69 -12.49
C ALA A 98 8.99 -4.65 -12.10
N ALA A 99 9.82 -4.94 -11.10
CA ALA A 99 10.92 -4.07 -10.70
C ALA A 99 11.98 -3.95 -11.80
N ALA A 100 12.36 -5.07 -12.43
CA ALA A 100 13.30 -5.08 -13.55
C ALA A 100 12.78 -4.26 -14.75
N LYS A 101 11.49 -4.38 -15.09
CA LYS A 101 10.85 -3.56 -16.12
C LYS A 101 10.89 -2.06 -15.79
N ARG A 102 10.55 -1.70 -14.54
CA ARG A 102 10.59 -0.30 -14.08
C ARG A 102 12.01 0.28 -14.12
N LEU A 103 13.02 -0.51 -13.75
CA LEU A 103 14.42 -0.12 -13.85
C LEU A 103 14.82 0.13 -15.31
N ASN A 104 14.44 -0.76 -16.22
CA ASN A 104 14.72 -0.59 -17.65
C ASN A 104 14.08 0.68 -18.21
N THR A 105 12.81 0.97 -17.86
CA THR A 105 12.13 2.21 -18.25
C THR A 105 12.78 3.46 -17.65
N TYR A 106 13.27 3.39 -16.42
CA TYR A 106 14.01 4.49 -15.83
C TYR A 106 15.31 4.74 -16.59
N LEU A 107 16.12 3.69 -16.82
CA LEU A 107 17.38 3.81 -17.55
C LEU A 107 17.18 4.33 -18.98
N SER A 108 16.15 3.85 -19.70
CA SER A 108 15.82 4.36 -21.04
C SER A 108 15.41 5.84 -21.05
N ASN A 109 14.86 6.33 -19.95
CA ASN A 109 14.41 7.72 -19.82
C ASN A 109 15.46 8.66 -19.24
N THR A 110 16.59 8.14 -18.72
CA THR A 110 17.57 8.93 -17.94
C THR A 110 18.96 9.05 -18.58
N VAL A 111 19.26 8.32 -19.66
CA VAL A 111 20.58 8.37 -20.34
C VAL A 111 20.35 8.95 -21.74
N ILE A 112 20.71 10.20 -22.05
CA ILE A 112 22.06 10.62 -22.50
C ILE A 112 22.87 9.44 -23.02
N THR A 113 22.36 8.73 -24.02
CA THR A 113 23.23 7.94 -24.90
C THR A 113 24.04 8.95 -25.70
N PRO A 114 25.38 9.01 -25.58
CA PRO A 114 26.15 9.54 -26.68
C PRO A 114 25.86 8.60 -27.86
N GLU A 115 25.33 9.15 -28.94
CA GLU A 115 25.52 8.54 -30.25
C GLU A 115 27.03 8.43 -30.44
N GLU A 116 27.61 7.24 -30.25
CA GLU A 116 28.60 6.73 -31.20
C GLU A 116 28.98 5.30 -30.86
N SER A 117 28.86 4.49 -31.90
CA SER A 117 29.39 3.15 -32.09
C SER A 117 30.84 3.04 -31.64
N ILE A 118 31.10 2.23 -30.62
CA ILE A 118 32.43 1.64 -30.44
C ILE A 118 32.37 0.26 -31.08
N GLU A 119 32.84 0.18 -32.32
CA GLU A 119 33.16 -1.08 -32.97
C GLU A 119 34.19 -1.82 -32.12
N PHE A 120 33.80 -2.97 -31.58
CA PHE A 120 34.72 -3.89 -30.94
C PHE A 120 35.52 -4.60 -32.04
N THR A 121 36.61 -3.98 -32.51
CA THR A 121 37.58 -4.70 -33.35
C THR A 121 38.31 -5.71 -32.48
N SER A 122 37.95 -6.99 -32.66
CA SER A 122 38.68 -8.13 -32.12
C SER A 122 40.08 -8.21 -32.75
N ASN A 123 41.09 -7.62 -32.11
CA ASN A 123 42.48 -7.98 -32.36
C ASN A 123 42.98 -8.86 -31.22
N VAL A 124 42.82 -10.17 -31.39
CA VAL A 124 43.63 -11.17 -30.69
C VAL A 124 44.50 -11.84 -31.74
N SER A 125 45.76 -11.38 -31.83
CA SER A 125 46.84 -12.10 -32.48
C SER A 125 48.15 -11.84 -31.73
N ALA A 126 48.58 -12.82 -30.94
CA ALA A 126 49.97 -13.22 -30.70
C ALA A 126 49.95 -14.52 -29.88
#